data_AF-A0A436RT74-F1
#
_entry.id   AF-A0A436RT74-F1
#
_cell.length_a   1.000
_cell.length_b   1.000
_cell.length_c   1.000
_cell.angle_alpha   90.00
_cell.angle_beta   90.00
_cell.angle_gamma   90.00
#
_symmetry.space_group_name_H-M   'P 1'
#
loop_
_entity.id
_entity.type
_entity.pdbx_description
1 polymer ?
#
loop_
_entity_poly.entity_id
_entity_poly.type
_entity_poly.pdbx_seq_one_letter_code
_entity_poly.pdbx_strand_id
1 'polypeptide(L)'
;MMALDRGGQCKGVAFRLGDGDRREQLDRLLRREATLKPTSYHPRLINMTSDAGPLRALAFVINRQGTTYAGPLTEEDVVERLATSCGHWGSGADYLYNTVRNLELRGIHDAHLWRLQQLVAARIAAS
;
A
#
# COMPACT_ATOMS: atom_id res chain seq x y z
N MET A 1 1.76 3.37 -4.76
CA MET A 1 1.73 2.21 -3.85
C MET A 1 1.37 2.70 -2.45
N MET A 2 0.40 2.06 -1.79
CA MET A 2 0.06 2.30 -0.39
C MET A 2 1.20 1.81 0.48
N ALA A 3 1.47 2.52 1.56
CA ALA A 3 2.57 2.21 2.45
C ALA A 3 2.11 2.30 3.89
N LEU A 4 2.59 1.39 4.74
CA LEU A 4 2.39 1.51 6.17
C LEU A 4 3.38 2.56 6.72
N ASP A 5 2.85 3.67 7.21
CA ASP A 5 3.61 4.73 7.88
C ASP A 5 3.22 4.82 9.37
N ARG A 6 3.97 5.61 10.13
CA ARG A 6 3.70 5.91 11.53
C ARG A 6 2.45 6.77 11.66
N GLY A 7 1.55 6.32 12.53
CA GLY A 7 0.36 7.08 12.93
C GLY A 7 -0.91 6.46 12.39
N GLY A 8 -1.97 6.48 13.20
CA GLY A 8 -3.26 5.92 12.85
C GLY A 8 -3.34 4.40 12.92
N GLN A 9 -4.37 3.87 12.25
CA GLN A 9 -4.68 2.46 12.15
C GLN A 9 -5.14 2.18 10.71
N CYS A 10 -4.83 1.01 10.18
CA CYS A 10 -5.33 0.57 8.89
C CYS A 10 -5.92 -0.83 9.01
N LYS A 11 -6.92 -1.12 8.18
CA LYS A 11 -7.40 -2.48 7.96
C LYS A 11 -6.60 -3.11 6.83
N GLY A 12 -6.25 -4.38 6.97
CA GLY A 12 -5.46 -5.10 6.00
C GLY A 12 -5.64 -6.60 6.13
N VAL A 13 -4.83 -7.34 5.39
CA VAL A 13 -4.86 -8.81 5.38
C VAL A 13 -3.50 -9.33 5.80
N ALA A 14 -3.49 -10.25 6.75
CA ALA A 14 -2.30 -11.02 7.11
C ALA A 14 -2.28 -12.32 6.30
N PHE A 15 -1.17 -12.59 5.62
CA PHE A 15 -0.95 -13.85 4.91
C PHE A 15 -0.06 -14.77 5.74
N ARG A 16 -0.49 -16.02 5.90
CA ARG A 16 0.34 -17.07 6.51
C ARG A 16 1.18 -17.73 5.42
N LEU A 17 2.49 -17.78 5.63
CA LEU A 17 3.40 -18.57 4.78
C LEU A 17 2.98 -20.03 4.79
N GLY A 18 2.98 -20.65 3.60
CA GLY A 18 2.58 -22.04 3.45
C GLY A 18 3.54 -23.01 4.13
N ASP A 19 3.10 -24.25 4.30
CA ASP A 19 3.97 -25.33 4.77
C ASP A 19 5.00 -25.66 3.69
N GLY A 20 6.29 -25.69 4.05
CA GLY A 20 7.40 -25.83 3.10
C GLY A 20 8.62 -25.01 3.52
N ASP A 21 9.49 -24.67 2.56
CA ASP A 21 10.68 -23.86 2.83
C ASP A 21 10.30 -22.39 3.09
N ARG A 22 10.10 -22.07 4.37
CA ARG A 22 9.79 -20.72 4.83
C ARG A 22 10.90 -19.72 4.55
N ARG A 23 12.16 -20.17 4.49
CA ARG A 23 13.29 -19.28 4.21
C ARG A 23 13.25 -18.84 2.77
N GLU A 24 13.04 -19.77 1.85
CA GLU A 24 12.91 -19.44 0.43
C GLU A 24 11.70 -18.53 0.17
N GLN A 25 10.55 -18.82 0.80
CA GLN A 25 9.35 -17.98 0.68
C GLN A 25 9.60 -16.56 1.19
N LEU A 26 10.27 -16.42 2.34
CA LEU A 26 10.64 -15.12 2.89
C LEU A 26 11.63 -14.39 1.99
N ASP A 27 12.63 -15.09 1.44
CA ASP A 27 13.60 -14.51 0.51
C ASP A 27 12.94 -13.99 -0.76
N ARG A 28 11.96 -14.72 -1.32
CA ARG A 28 11.16 -14.25 -2.46
C ARG A 28 10.36 -12.99 -2.11
N LEU A 29 9.74 -12.96 -0.92
CA LEU A 29 9.01 -11.79 -0.43
C LEU A 29 9.93 -10.57 -0.29
N LEU A 30 11.09 -10.75 0.35
CA LEU A 30 12.09 -9.68 0.53
C LEU A 30 12.58 -9.12 -0.81
N ARG A 31 12.85 -9.98 -1.80
CA ARG A 31 13.27 -9.53 -3.14
C ARG A 31 12.20 -8.70 -3.85
N ARG A 32 10.92 -9.06 -3.71
CA ARG A 32 9.81 -8.31 -4.30
C ARG A 32 9.64 -6.93 -3.65
N GLU A 33 9.74 -6.84 -2.33
CA GLU A 33 9.52 -5.59 -1.59
C GLU A 33 10.73 -4.64 -1.61
N ALA A 34 11.94 -5.18 -1.77
CA ALA A 34 13.20 -4.42 -1.86
C ALA A 34 13.66 -4.18 -3.32
N THR A 35 12.71 -3.87 -4.22
CA THR A 35 13.03 -3.69 -5.66
C THR A 35 13.86 -2.43 -5.92
N LEU A 36 13.60 -1.33 -5.20
CA LEU A 36 14.36 -0.08 -5.33
C LEU A 36 15.62 -0.10 -4.46
N LYS A 37 16.69 0.56 -4.91
CA LYS A 37 17.95 0.70 -4.17
C LYS A 37 18.34 2.19 -4.06
N PRO A 38 18.41 2.78 -2.85
CA PRO A 38 18.06 2.18 -1.55
C PRO A 38 16.57 1.83 -1.45
N THR A 39 16.23 0.83 -0.64
CA THR A 39 14.85 0.35 -0.50
C THR A 39 13.93 1.45 0.07
N SER A 40 12.74 1.53 -0.50
CA SER A 40 11.67 2.41 -0.02
C SER A 40 11.03 1.88 1.27
N TYR A 41 11.21 0.59 1.57
CA TYR A 41 10.57 -0.08 2.69
C TYR A 41 11.56 -0.85 3.55
N HIS A 42 11.30 -0.93 4.84
CA HIS A 42 12.05 -1.78 5.77
C HIS A 42 11.14 -2.79 6.47
N PRO A 43 11.61 -4.03 6.70
CA PRO A 43 10.85 -5.03 7.43
C PRO A 43 10.69 -4.66 8.91
N ARG A 44 9.49 -4.82 9.45
CA ARG A 44 9.20 -4.72 10.89
C ARG A 44 8.21 -5.77 11.32
N LEU A 45 8.43 -6.33 12.51
CA LEU A 45 7.39 -7.10 13.21
C LEU A 45 6.43 -6.11 13.87
N ILE A 46 5.15 -6.18 13.48
CA ILE A 46 4.07 -5.38 14.02
C ILE A 46 3.06 -6.24 14.78
N ASN A 47 2.36 -5.63 15.72
CA ASN A 47 1.20 -6.24 16.37
C ASN A 47 -0.06 -5.93 15.56
N MET A 48 -0.94 -6.91 15.40
CA MET A 48 -2.19 -6.79 14.68
C MET A 48 -3.32 -7.39 15.52
N THR A 49 -4.52 -6.85 15.37
CA THR A 49 -5.76 -7.42 15.90
C THR A 49 -6.52 -8.10 14.76
N SER A 50 -7.00 -9.31 14.99
CA SER A 50 -7.85 -10.05 14.05
C SER A 50 -9.05 -10.64 14.77
N ASP A 51 -10.03 -11.14 14.02
CA ASP A 51 -11.19 -11.83 14.57
C ASP A 51 -10.81 -13.09 15.36
N ALA A 52 -9.65 -13.69 15.06
CA ALA A 52 -9.10 -14.83 15.80
C ALA A 52 -8.24 -14.42 17.02
N GLY A 53 -8.13 -13.12 17.29
CA GLY A 53 -7.33 -12.56 18.38
C GLY A 53 -6.07 -11.82 17.91
N PRO A 54 -5.21 -11.39 18.87
CA PRO A 54 -3.99 -10.65 18.56
C PRO A 54 -2.93 -11.56 17.91
N LEU A 55 -2.20 -11.03 16.94
CA LEU A 55 -1.10 -11.73 16.29
C LEU A 55 0.06 -10.79 15.94
N ARG A 56 1.24 -11.37 15.72
CA ARG A 56 2.42 -10.66 15.22
C ARG A 56 2.67 -11.03 13.77
N ALA A 57 2.93 -10.03 12.93
CA ALA A 57 3.19 -10.23 11.51
C ALA A 57 4.39 -9.40 11.05
N LEU A 58 5.06 -9.89 10.02
CA LEU A 58 6.05 -9.11 9.27
C LEU A 58 5.31 -8.14 8.34
N ALA A 59 5.64 -6.85 8.45
CA ALA A 59 5.16 -5.81 7.54
C ALA A 59 6.34 -5.04 6.96
N PHE A 60 6.16 -4.50 5.76
CA PHE A 60 7.12 -3.62 5.09
C PHE A 60 6.66 -2.18 5.25
N VAL A 61 7.32 -1.43 6.13
CA VAL A 61 6.95 -0.06 6.47
C VAL A 61 7.77 0.93 5.68
N ILE A 62 7.19 2.09 5.36
CA ILE A 62 7.88 3.11 4.57
C ILE A 62 9.13 3.62 5.29
N ASN A 63 10.21 3.80 4.54
CA ASN A 63 11.40 4.46 5.00
C ASN A 63 11.24 5.98 4.85
N ARG A 64 10.92 6.68 5.94
CA ARG A 64 10.80 8.15 5.94
C ARG A 64 12.09 8.91 5.65
N GLN A 65 13.25 8.24 5.68
CA GLN A 65 14.54 8.79 5.29
C GLN A 65 14.92 8.41 3.85
N GLY A 66 14.06 7.66 3.15
CA GLY A 66 14.28 7.23 1.78
C GLY A 66 13.97 8.34 0.77
N THR A 67 14.65 8.30 -0.37
CA THR A 67 14.50 9.30 -1.46
C THR A 67 13.13 9.27 -2.13
N THR A 68 12.36 8.20 -1.93
CA THR A 68 11.01 8.00 -2.50
C THR A 68 9.89 8.39 -1.55
N TYR A 69 10.21 8.82 -0.32
CA TYR A 69 9.21 9.27 0.64
C TYR A 69 8.88 10.75 0.41
N ALA A 70 7.66 11.01 -0.07
CA ALA A 70 7.19 12.36 -0.37
C ALA A 70 6.69 13.15 0.86
N GLY A 71 6.61 12.52 2.03
CA GLY A 71 5.97 13.13 3.20
C GLY A 71 4.44 13.21 3.10
N PRO A 72 3.80 13.88 4.07
CA PRO A 72 2.39 14.24 3.97
C PRO A 72 2.16 15.17 2.79
N LEU A 73 1.14 14.89 1.99
CA LEU A 73 0.69 15.70 0.87
C LEU A 73 -0.75 16.15 1.13
N THR A 74 -1.16 17.26 0.51
CA THR A 74 -2.58 17.67 0.51
C THR A 74 -3.40 16.69 -0.32
N GLU A 75 -4.72 16.62 -0.07
CA GLU A 75 -5.61 15.74 -0.84
C GLU A 75 -5.58 16.14 -2.33
N GLU A 76 -5.52 17.44 -2.60
CA GLU A 76 -5.42 18.01 -3.95
C GLU A 76 -4.14 17.57 -4.67
N ASP A 77 -2.99 17.60 -4.01
CA ASP A 77 -1.72 17.15 -4.59
C ASP A 77 -1.73 15.64 -4.88
N VAL A 78 -2.35 14.85 -4.00
CA VAL A 78 -2.49 13.40 -4.21
C VAL A 78 -3.40 13.13 -5.40
N VAL A 79 -4.54 13.81 -5.51
CA VAL A 79 -5.47 13.69 -6.64
C VAL A 79 -4.79 14.05 -7.95
N GLU A 80 -4.09 15.19 -8.01
CA GLU A 80 -3.39 15.64 -9.22
C GLU A 80 -2.34 14.62 -9.67
N ARG A 81 -1.51 14.14 -8.74
CA ARG A 81 -0.46 13.16 -9.05
C ARG A 81 -1.04 11.83 -9.50
N LEU A 82 -2.10 11.33 -8.86
CA LEU A 82 -2.72 10.06 -9.26
C LEU A 82 -3.44 10.15 -10.61
N ALA A 83 -4.04 11.31 -10.92
CA ALA A 83 -4.71 11.54 -12.20
C ALA A 83 -3.73 11.65 -13.39
N THR A 84 -2.52 12.15 -13.16
CA THR A 84 -1.58 12.51 -14.25
C THR A 84 -0.36 11.60 -14.38
N SER A 85 -0.05 10.78 -13.38
CA SER A 85 1.15 9.92 -13.41
C SER A 85 0.92 8.61 -14.15
N CYS A 86 1.95 8.19 -14.90
CA CYS A 86 2.04 6.86 -15.53
C CYS A 86 3.48 6.35 -15.49
N GLY A 87 3.65 5.08 -15.15
CA GLY A 87 4.94 4.42 -15.12
C GLY A 87 4.89 3.04 -15.78
N HIS A 88 5.96 2.27 -15.63
CA HIS A 88 6.08 0.92 -16.22
C HIS A 88 4.98 -0.06 -15.79
N TRP A 89 4.34 0.19 -14.63
CA TRP A 89 3.29 -0.66 -14.06
C TRP A 89 1.86 -0.15 -14.32
N GLY A 90 1.70 0.91 -15.13
CA GLY A 90 0.42 1.56 -15.41
C GLY A 90 0.27 2.94 -14.77
N SER A 91 -0.94 3.49 -14.86
CA SER A 91 -1.26 4.82 -14.34
C SER A 91 -1.48 4.85 -12.83
N GLY A 92 -1.31 6.02 -12.21
CA GLY A 92 -1.69 6.23 -10.80
C GLY A 92 -3.18 5.96 -10.56
N ALA A 93 -4.03 6.28 -11.54
CA ALA A 93 -5.47 6.02 -11.51
C ALA A 93 -5.78 4.52 -11.55
N ASP A 94 -5.15 3.74 -12.43
CA ASP A 94 -5.30 2.28 -12.48
C ASP A 94 -4.87 1.63 -11.18
N TYR A 95 -3.75 2.11 -10.61
CA TYR A 95 -3.27 1.65 -9.32
C TYR A 95 -4.32 1.89 -8.22
N LEU A 96 -4.91 3.09 -8.15
CA LEU A 96 -5.92 3.43 -7.16
C LEU A 96 -7.18 2.58 -7.32
N TYR A 97 -7.71 2.49 -8.55
CA TYR A 97 -8.89 1.69 -8.86
C TYR A 97 -8.71 0.22 -8.46
N ASN A 98 -7.60 -0.39 -8.88
CA ASN A 98 -7.31 -1.77 -8.55
C ASN A 98 -7.14 -1.98 -7.04
N THR A 99 -6.59 -1.00 -6.34
CA THR A 99 -6.44 -1.03 -4.88
C THR A 99 -7.81 -1.05 -4.20
N VAL A 100 -8.68 -0.08 -4.50
CA VAL A 100 -10.04 0.01 -3.93
C VAL A 100 -10.82 -1.27 -4.24
N ARG A 101 -10.85 -1.70 -5.50
CA ARG A 101 -11.53 -2.93 -5.93
C ARG A 101 -11.06 -4.16 -5.14
N ASN A 102 -9.75 -4.31 -4.93
CA ASN A 102 -9.22 -5.47 -4.21
C ASN A 102 -9.52 -5.43 -2.70
N LEU A 103 -9.58 -4.26 -2.09
CA LEU A 103 -9.97 -4.10 -0.70
C LEU A 103 -11.45 -4.42 -0.49
N GLU A 104 -12.31 -3.94 -1.39
CA GLU A 104 -13.75 -4.23 -1.38
C GLU A 104 -14.05 -5.72 -1.50
N LEU A 105 -13.36 -6.43 -2.42
CA LEU A 105 -13.48 -7.89 -2.55
C LEU A 105 -13.09 -8.66 -1.28
N ARG A 106 -12.38 -8.00 -0.34
CA ARG A 106 -11.95 -8.56 0.95
C ARG A 106 -12.77 -8.01 2.13
N GLY A 107 -13.86 -7.27 1.85
CA GLY A 107 -14.71 -6.65 2.88
C GLY A 107 -14.05 -5.47 3.60
N ILE A 108 -12.98 -4.91 3.05
CA ILE A 108 -12.29 -3.75 3.62
C ILE A 108 -12.79 -2.50 2.91
N HIS A 109 -13.71 -1.79 3.56
CA HIS A 109 -14.21 -0.50 3.09
C HIS A 109 -13.45 0.66 3.73
N ASP A 110 -12.65 1.36 2.93
CA ASP A 110 -11.90 2.55 3.34
C ASP A 110 -12.51 3.80 2.70
N ALA A 111 -13.24 4.59 3.50
CA ALA A 111 -13.97 5.75 3.03
C ALA A 111 -13.06 6.82 2.39
N HIS A 112 -11.82 6.94 2.84
CA HIS A 112 -10.87 7.90 2.28
C HIS A 112 -10.42 7.47 0.88
N LEU A 113 -10.09 6.19 0.67
CA LEU A 113 -9.71 5.68 -0.65
C LEU A 113 -10.86 5.76 -1.66
N TRP A 114 -12.10 5.52 -1.22
CA TRP A 114 -13.29 5.68 -2.07
C TRP A 114 -13.50 7.13 -2.50
N ARG A 115 -13.40 8.08 -1.56
CA ARG A 115 -13.44 9.51 -1.86
C ARG A 115 -12.32 9.89 -2.83
N LEU A 116 -11.11 9.44 -2.57
CA LEU A 116 -9.95 9.72 -3.43
C LEU A 116 -10.16 9.19 -4.85
N GLN A 117 -10.74 8.01 -5.01
CA GLN A 117 -11.09 7.44 -6.32
C GLN A 117 -12.09 8.32 -7.07
N GLN A 118 -13.12 8.84 -6.40
CA GLN A 118 -14.10 9.75 -7.01
C GLN A 118 -13.45 11.05 -7.45
N LEU A 119 -12.59 11.64 -6.62
CA LEU A 119 -11.89 12.89 -6.92
C LEU A 119 -10.93 12.73 -8.11
N VAL A 120 -10.17 11.64 -8.16
CA VAL A 120 -9.28 11.33 -9.29
C VAL A 120 -10.09 11.14 -10.58
N ALA A 121 -11.21 10.41 -10.53
CA ALA A 121 -12.07 10.24 -11.69
C ALA A 121 -12.64 11.58 -12.21
N ALA A 122 -13.09 12.45 -11.30
CA ALA A 122 -13.58 13.79 -11.66
C ALA A 122 -12.47 14.65 -12.29
N ARG A 123 -11.25 14.60 -11.74
CA ARG A 123 -10.09 15.33 -12.27
C ARG A 123 -9.69 14.86 -13.67
N ILE A 124 -9.77 13.55 -13.93
CA ILE A 124 -9.51 12.97 -15.26
C ILE A 124 -10.59 13.42 -16.25
N ALA A 125 -11.87 13.37 -15.87
CA ALA A 125 -12.98 13.78 -16.74
C ALA A 125 -12.98 15.28 -17.09
N ALA A 126 -12.32 16.10 -16.27
CA ALA A 126 -12.14 17.54 -16.50
C ALA A 126 -10.87 17.88 -17.32
N SER A 127 -10.09 16.88 -17.75
CA SER A 127 -8.90 17.06 -18.61
C SER A 127 -9.27 16.98 -20.09
#